data_AF-A0A2U3BC05-F1
#
_entry.id   AF-A0A2U3BC05-F1
#
_cell.length_a   1.000
_cell.length_b   1.000
_cell.length_c   1.000
_cell.angle_alpha   90.00
_cell.angle_beta   90.00
_cell.angle_gamma   90.00
#
_symmetry.space_group_name_H-M   'P 1'
#
loop_
_entity.id
_entity.type
_entity.pdbx_description
1 polymer ?
#
loop_
_entity_poly.entity_id
_entity_poly.type
_entity_poly.pdbx_seq_one_letter_code
_entity_poly.pdbx_strand_id
1 'polypeptide(L)'
;MGSVDYRTSSLFEKNEYQDRDKEQNEEMLDRIISHIDKGGANAFWEQFKQKAEQMRANQGHIPDAQYLLHSNVYYIRDFLEAHNDQQGLDLLDKLESDCF
;
A
#
# COMPACT_ATOMS: atom_id res chain seq x y z
N MET A 1 -12.17 -0.57 -43.62
CA MET A 1 -11.11 -1.34 -42.91
C MET A 1 -10.40 -0.39 -41.97
N GLY A 2 -10.85 -0.29 -40.71
CA GLY A 2 -10.14 0.44 -39.68
C GLY A 2 -9.37 -0.56 -38.84
N SER A 3 -8.05 -0.57 -38.96
CA SER A 3 -7.20 -1.36 -38.05
C SER A 3 -7.30 -0.72 -36.67
N VAL A 4 -8.04 -1.35 -35.75
CA VAL A 4 -8.01 -0.98 -34.34
C VAL A 4 -6.66 -1.46 -33.80
N ASP A 5 -5.83 -0.53 -33.35
CA ASP A 5 -4.50 -0.82 -32.83
C ASP A 5 -4.63 -1.35 -31.38
N TYR A 6 -4.90 -2.66 -31.25
CA TYR A 6 -5.11 -3.34 -29.97
C TYR A 6 -3.90 -3.24 -29.01
N ARG A 7 -2.70 -2.94 -29.53
CA ARG A 7 -1.48 -2.78 -28.72
C ARG A 7 -1.53 -1.54 -27.82
N THR A 8 -2.13 -0.47 -28.32
CA THR A 8 -2.19 0.80 -27.60
C THR A 8 -3.22 0.73 -26.47
N SER A 9 -4.38 0.12 -26.71
CA SER A 9 -5.43 -0.07 -25.69
C SER A 9 -4.94 -0.90 -24.50
N SER A 10 -4.21 -2.00 -24.75
CA SER A 10 -3.69 -2.88 -23.70
C SER A 10 -2.60 -2.23 -22.83
N LEU A 11 -1.79 -1.33 -23.39
CA LEU A 11 -0.78 -0.57 -22.65
C LEU A 11 -1.42 0.51 -21.77
N PHE A 12 -2.45 1.19 -22.27
CA PHE A 12 -3.20 2.18 -21.50
C PHE A 12 -3.92 1.55 -20.31
N GLU A 13 -4.62 0.43 -20.52
CA GLU A 13 -5.28 -0.29 -19.42
C GLU A 13 -4.26 -0.74 -18.36
N LYS A 14 -3.15 -1.37 -18.76
CA LYS A 14 -2.12 -1.83 -17.82
C LYS A 14 -1.51 -0.71 -16.97
N ASN A 15 -1.25 0.45 -17.58
CA ASN A 15 -0.73 1.60 -16.85
C ASN A 15 -1.76 2.17 -15.88
N GLU A 16 -3.04 2.23 -16.28
CA GLU A 16 -4.12 2.71 -15.41
C GLU A 16 -4.36 1.78 -14.21
N TYR A 17 -4.23 0.46 -14.40
CA TYR A 17 -4.28 -0.51 -13.30
C TYR A 17 -3.10 -0.29 -12.33
N GLN A 18 -1.87 -0.24 -12.85
CA GLN A 18 -0.67 -0.07 -12.02
C GLN A 18 -0.64 1.26 -11.26
N ASP A 19 -1.17 2.34 -11.86
CA ASP A 19 -1.28 3.65 -11.21
C ASP A 19 -2.32 3.64 -10.08
N ARG A 20 -3.46 2.95 -10.27
CA ARG A 20 -4.49 2.80 -9.22
C ARG A 20 -3.99 1.98 -8.04
N ASP A 21 -3.27 0.89 -8.29
CA ASP A 21 -2.73 0.04 -7.22
C ASP A 21 -1.73 0.84 -6.38
N LYS A 22 -0.89 1.64 -7.03
CA LYS A 22 0.04 2.54 -6.34
C LYS A 22 -0.67 3.57 -5.46
N GLU A 23 -1.73 4.19 -5.96
CA GLU A 23 -2.52 5.17 -5.19
C GLU A 23 -3.16 4.51 -3.94
N GLN A 24 -3.76 3.33 -4.10
CA GLN A 24 -4.36 2.58 -2.99
C GLN A 24 -3.31 2.15 -1.95
N ASN A 25 -2.13 1.73 -2.39
CA ASN A 25 -1.02 1.38 -1.50
C ASN A 25 -0.56 2.60 -0.68
N GLU A 26 -0.46 3.78 -1.30
CA GLU A 26 -0.11 5.00 -0.57
C GLU A 26 -1.23 5.44 0.40
N GLU A 27 -2.50 5.33 0.01
CA GLU A 27 -3.66 5.61 0.89
C GLU A 27 -3.63 4.70 2.13
N MET A 28 -3.39 3.40 1.92
CA MET A 28 -3.29 2.44 3.00
C MET A 28 -2.12 2.74 3.94
N LEU A 29 -0.96 3.10 3.38
CA LEU A 29 0.21 3.51 4.15
C LEU A 29 -0.09 4.74 5.01
N ASP A 30 -0.73 5.77 4.43
CA ASP A 30 -1.12 6.99 5.16
C ASP A 30 -2.12 6.71 6.29
N ARG A 31 -3.07 5.79 6.07
CA ARG A 31 -4.02 5.34 7.09
C ARG A 31 -3.32 4.69 8.27
N ILE A 32 -2.37 3.79 8.02
CA ILE A 32 -1.57 3.15 9.07
C ILE A 32 -0.77 4.19 9.84
N ILE A 33 -0.07 5.09 9.15
CA ILE A 33 0.70 6.18 9.78
C ILE A 33 -0.21 7.05 10.66
N SER A 34 -1.42 7.37 10.19
CA SER A 34 -2.39 8.16 10.96
C SER A 34 -2.80 7.49 12.27
N HIS A 35 -2.99 6.16 12.28
CA HIS A 35 -3.28 5.41 13.50
C HIS A 35 -2.08 5.38 14.45
N ILE A 36 -0.87 5.20 13.91
CA ILE A 36 0.36 5.23 14.71
C ILE A 36 0.48 6.59 15.43
N ASP A 37 0.28 7.69 14.70
CA ASP A 37 0.32 9.06 15.23
C ASP A 37 -0.74 9.36 16.29
N LYS A 38 -1.92 8.71 16.20
CA LYS A 38 -3.05 8.94 17.10
C LYS A 38 -2.97 8.22 18.45
N GLY A 39 -2.00 7.32 18.64
CA GLY A 39 -1.80 6.67 19.94
C GLY A 39 -1.27 5.24 19.91
N GLY A 40 -0.56 4.83 18.86
CA GLY A 40 -0.21 3.43 18.61
C GLY A 40 1.28 3.13 18.48
N ALA A 41 2.19 4.00 18.89
CA ALA A 41 3.60 3.79 18.55
C ALA A 41 4.37 3.03 19.65
N ASN A 42 4.48 1.71 19.47
CA ASN A 42 5.56 0.94 20.08
C ASN A 42 6.82 1.01 19.20
N ALA A 43 7.95 0.48 19.66
CA ALA A 43 9.21 0.54 18.92
C ALA A 43 9.14 -0.05 17.50
N PHE A 44 8.25 -1.02 17.26
CA PHE A 44 8.03 -1.58 15.93
C PHE A 44 7.36 -0.56 14.99
N TRP A 45 6.28 0.09 15.43
CA TRP A 45 5.56 1.07 14.62
C TRP A 45 6.37 2.35 14.35
N GLU A 46 7.24 2.74 15.28
CA GLU A 46 8.21 3.82 15.03
C GLU A 46 9.21 3.45 13.93
N GLN A 47 9.74 2.22 13.94
CA GLN A 47 10.60 1.74 12.86
C GLN A 47 9.85 1.61 11.53
N PHE A 48 8.58 1.20 11.56
CA PHE A 48 7.74 1.15 10.37
C PHE A 48 7.59 2.54 9.74
N LYS A 49 7.25 3.56 10.54
CA LYS A 49 7.18 4.96 10.08
C LYS A 49 8.50 5.44 9.51
N GLN A 50 9.62 5.16 10.19
CA GLN A 50 10.93 5.54 9.71
C GLN A 50 11.25 4.92 8.34
N LYS A 51 10.88 3.66 8.11
CA LYS A 51 11.03 3.01 6.80
C LYS A 51 10.16 3.65 5.73
N ALA A 52 8.93 4.03 6.07
CA ALA A 52 8.04 4.76 5.16
C ALA A 52 8.60 6.13 4.76
N GLU A 53 9.16 6.87 5.72
CA GLU A 53 9.82 8.15 5.47
C GLU A 53 11.06 8.00 4.58
N GLN A 54 11.91 7.02 4.88
CA GLN A 54 13.09 6.72 4.07
C GLN A 54 12.71 6.35 2.63
N MET A 55 11.73 5.45 2.47
CA MET A 55 11.18 5.07 1.17
C MET A 55 10.69 6.29 0.37
N ARG A 56 9.87 7.16 0.97
CA ARG A 56 9.37 8.38 0.32
C ARG A 56 10.48 9.37 -0.04
N ALA A 57 11.57 9.39 0.75
CA ALA A 57 12.76 10.19 0.46
C ALA A 57 13.69 9.54 -0.58
N ASN A 58 13.34 8.38 -1.14
CA ASN A 58 14.20 7.54 -1.99
C ASN A 58 15.53 7.17 -1.29
N GLN A 59 15.44 6.87 0.00
CA GLN A 59 16.53 6.43 0.87
C GLN A 59 16.25 5.01 1.37
N GLY A 60 17.31 4.22 1.60
CA GLY A 60 17.17 2.85 2.09
C GLY A 60 16.91 1.81 1.00
N HIS A 61 16.38 0.65 1.39
CA HIS A 61 16.23 -0.53 0.53
C HIS A 61 14.76 -0.88 0.20
N ILE A 62 13.80 -0.14 0.76
CA ILE A 62 12.38 -0.36 0.53
C ILE A 62 12.00 0.37 -0.77
N PRO A 63 11.57 -0.35 -1.82
CA PRO A 63 11.36 0.24 -3.14
C PRO A 63 10.07 1.05 -3.26
N ASP A 64 8.99 0.62 -2.58
CA ASP A 64 7.66 1.22 -2.68
C ASP A 64 6.75 0.82 -1.52
N ALA A 65 5.59 1.48 -1.44
CA ALA A 65 4.58 1.25 -0.41
C ALA A 65 4.05 -0.19 -0.43
N GLN A 66 3.87 -0.76 -1.62
CA GLN A 66 3.42 -2.14 -1.79
C GLN A 66 4.34 -3.11 -1.05
N TYR A 67 5.65 -3.03 -1.31
CA TYR A 67 6.64 -3.87 -0.63
C TYR A 67 6.61 -3.67 0.90
N LEU A 68 6.50 -2.43 1.36
CA LEU A 68 6.46 -2.12 2.79
C LEU A 68 5.20 -2.71 3.46
N LEU A 69 4.03 -2.59 2.83
CA LEU A 69 2.77 -3.13 3.32
C LEU A 69 2.80 -4.66 3.33
N HIS A 70 3.14 -5.29 2.21
CA HIS A 70 3.20 -6.75 2.11
C HIS A 70 4.18 -7.38 3.10
N SER A 71 5.36 -6.78 3.29
CA SER A 71 6.36 -7.29 4.24
C SER A 71 5.92 -7.21 5.71
N ASN A 72 4.83 -6.50 6.01
CA ASN A 72 4.30 -6.33 7.37
C ASN A 72 2.80 -6.69 7.47
N VAL A 73 2.23 -7.37 6.48
CA VAL A 73 0.78 -7.58 6.33
C VAL A 73 0.11 -8.19 7.57
N TYR A 74 0.74 -9.20 8.20
CA TYR A 74 0.21 -9.82 9.42
C TYR A 74 0.11 -8.82 10.57
N TYR A 75 1.16 -8.02 10.79
CA TYR A 75 1.17 -7.02 11.86
C TYR A 75 0.21 -5.86 11.58
N ILE A 76 0.04 -5.51 10.31
CA ILE A 76 -0.92 -4.48 9.88
C ILE A 76 -2.35 -4.94 10.11
N ARG A 77 -2.69 -6.21 9.82
CA ARG A 77 -4.01 -6.78 10.11
C ARG A 77 -4.33 -6.69 11.61
N ASP A 78 -3.47 -7.23 12.46
CA ASP A 78 -3.64 -7.19 13.92
C ASP A 78 -3.82 -5.74 14.43
N PHE A 79 -3.08 -4.80 13.84
CA PHE A 79 -3.14 -3.39 14.21
C PHE A 79 -4.46 -2.73 13.81
N LEU A 80 -4.95 -2.99 12.60
CA LEU A 80 -6.23 -2.47 12.12
C LEU A 80 -7.40 -3.06 12.91
N GLU A 81 -7.36 -4.36 13.23
CA GLU A 81 -8.34 -5.02 14.10
C GLU A 81 -8.38 -4.38 15.50
N ALA A 82 -7.22 -4.13 16.11
CA ALA A 82 -7.12 -3.47 17.41
C ALA A 82 -7.70 -2.03 17.40
N HIS A 83 -7.67 -1.35 16.26
CA HIS A 83 -8.24 -0.02 16.06
C HIS A 83 -9.69 -0.03 15.54
N ASN A 84 -10.30 -1.21 15.36
CA ASN A 84 -11.62 -1.40 14.75
C ASN A 84 -11.72 -0.71 13.37
N ASP A 85 -10.63 -0.71 12.60
CA ASP A 85 -10.58 -0.05 11.29
C ASP A 85 -11.02 -1.00 10.17
N GLN A 86 -12.33 -1.17 10.03
CA GLN A 86 -12.91 -2.02 8.99
C GLN A 86 -12.54 -1.57 7.58
N GLN A 87 -12.45 -0.25 7.33
CA GLN A 87 -12.09 0.24 6.01
C GLN A 87 -10.63 -0.10 5.67
N GLY A 88 -9.74 -0.04 6.65
CA GLY A 88 -8.35 -0.49 6.47
C GLY A 88 -8.26 -1.99 6.21
N LEU A 89 -9.07 -2.81 6.87
CA LEU A 89 -9.13 -4.25 6.63
C LEU A 89 -9.62 -4.57 5.22
N ASP A 90 -10.65 -3.88 4.74
CA ASP A 90 -11.17 -4.06 3.37
C ASP A 90 -10.13 -3.67 2.30
N LEU A 91 -9.30 -2.66 2.58
CA LEU A 91 -8.17 -2.29 1.71
C LEU A 91 -7.06 -3.34 1.75
N LEU A 92 -6.78 -3.89 2.93
CA LEU A 92 -5.78 -4.95 3.09
C LEU A 92 -6.17 -6.23 2.36
N ASP A 93 -7.43 -6.62 2.44
CA ASP A 93 -7.96 -7.81 1.74
C ASP A 93 -7.79 -7.67 0.22
N LYS A 94 -8.01 -6.47 -0.34
CA LYS A 94 -7.79 -6.19 -1.77
C LYS A 94 -6.32 -6.32 -2.13
N LEU A 95 -5.44 -5.70 -1.35
CA LEU A 95 -3.99 -5.75 -1.52
C LEU A 95 -3.47 -7.21 -1.49
N GLU A 96 -4.02 -8.05 -0.62
CA GLU A 96 -3.71 -9.48 -0.60
C GLU A 96 -4.26 -10.22 -1.83
N SER A 97 -5.46 -9.87 -2.30
CA SER A 97 -6.08 -10.52 -3.47
C SER A 97 -5.41 -10.20 -4.80
N ASP A 98 -4.78 -9.02 -4.93
CA ASP A 98 -4.14 -8.59 -6.18
C ASP A 98 -2.74 -9.21 -6.38
N CYS A 99 -2.19 -9.87 -5.35
CA CYS A 99 -0.85 -10.47 -5.38
C CYS A 99 -0.81 -12.02 -5.48
N PHE A 100 -1.97 -12.67 -5.68
CA PHE A 100 -2.10 -14.12 -5.90
C PHE A 100 -2.92 -14.45 -7.16
#